data_AF-A0A7W9XE42-F1
#
_entry.id   AF-A0A7W9XE42-F1
#
_cell.length_a   1.000
_cell.length_b   1.000
_cell.length_c   1.000
_cell.angle_alpha   90.00
_cell.angle_beta   90.00
_cell.angle_gamma   90.00
#
_symmetry.space_group_name_H-M   'P 1'
#
loop_
_entity.id
_entity.type
_entity.pdbx_description
1 polymer ?
#
loop_
_entity_poly.entity_id
_entity_poly.type
_entity_poly.pdbx_seq_one_letter_code
_entity_poly.pdbx_strand_id
1 'polypeptide(L)'
;MLVTFVVDIDGSMSDVKPLNCLGAGCESEAVRVISMSPLWKPAIQNSKPVKVQYTVPISFGLTGANVPTYMKNLRRSNYGFVFFIKGAPYSIDDAETMLGKSFDPATIQSVEDYDNPKYAMPDKKAVYLVVMKNS
;
A
#
# COMPACT_ATOMS: atom_id res chain seq x y z
N MET A 1 -4.06 9.92 -1.64
CA MET A 1 -5.22 9.62 -2.51
C MET A 1 -6.49 10.15 -1.84
N LEU A 2 -7.60 10.23 -2.56
CA LEU A 2 -8.92 10.50 -2.02
C LEU A 2 -9.78 9.24 -2.08
N VAL A 3 -10.57 9.01 -1.04
CA VAL A 3 -11.58 7.94 -1.01
C VAL A 3 -12.93 8.56 -0.74
N THR A 4 -13.93 8.16 -1.51
CA THR A 4 -15.32 8.52 -1.30
C THR A 4 -16.10 7.32 -0.76
N PHE A 5 -17.07 7.60 0.11
CA PHE A 5 -17.98 6.61 0.67
C PHE A 5 -19.24 7.31 1.17
N VAL A 6 -20.30 6.54 1.37
CA VAL A 6 -21.57 7.03 1.90
C VAL A 6 -21.72 6.60 3.35
N VAL A 7 -22.00 7.56 4.23
CA VAL A 7 -22.40 7.30 5.62
C VAL A 7 -23.92 7.37 5.70
N ASP A 8 -24.53 6.27 6.14
CA ASP A 8 -25.97 6.16 6.33
C ASP A 8 -26.41 6.78 7.67
N ILE A 9 -27.72 6.88 7.87
CA ILE A 9 -28.33 7.51 9.06
C ILE A 9 -27.98 6.79 10.38
N ASP A 10 -27.62 5.51 10.31
CA ASP A 10 -27.20 4.67 11.43
C ASP A 10 -25.67 4.70 11.66
N GLY A 11 -24.94 5.43 10.81
CA GLY A 11 -23.49 5.50 10.86
C GLY A 11 -22.75 4.41 10.09
N SER A 12 -23.49 3.47 9.46
CA SER A 12 -22.88 2.45 8.61
C SER A 12 -22.31 3.08 7.33
N MET A 13 -21.27 2.47 6.79
CA MET A 13 -20.61 2.93 5.57
C MET A 13 -20.92 1.99 4.41
N SER A 14 -21.14 2.59 3.24
CA SER A 14 -21.38 1.88 1.98
C SER A 14 -20.72 2.61 0.81
N ASP A 15 -20.68 1.94 -0.35
CA ASP A 15 -20.17 2.50 -1.61
C ASP A 15 -18.74 3.09 -1.53
N VAL A 16 -17.85 2.39 -0.81
CA VAL A 16 -16.45 2.83 -0.64
C VAL A 16 -15.70 2.71 -1.96
N LYS A 17 -15.25 3.85 -2.50
CA LYS A 17 -14.57 3.94 -3.80
C LYS A 17 -13.34 4.86 -3.72
N PRO A 18 -12.17 4.41 -4.20
CA PRO A 18 -11.03 5.30 -4.40
C PRO A 18 -11.31 6.23 -5.59
N LEU A 19 -11.07 7.54 -5.44
CA LEU A 19 -11.28 8.52 -6.52
C LEU A 19 -10.06 8.64 -7.45
N ASN A 20 -8.88 8.25 -6.98
CA ASN A 20 -7.62 8.39 -7.70
C ASN A 20 -6.62 7.30 -7.27
N CYS A 21 -6.00 6.67 -8.27
CA CYS A 21 -5.01 5.61 -8.12
C CYS A 21 -3.60 6.20 -8.06
N LEU A 22 -2.75 5.65 -7.18
CA LEU A 22 -1.30 5.90 -7.20
C LEU A 22 -0.52 4.65 -7.64
N GLY A 23 -1.19 3.53 -7.93
CA GLY A 23 -0.56 2.24 -8.24
C GLY A 23 -0.19 1.44 -6.98
N ALA A 24 0.45 0.27 -7.18
CA ALA A 24 1.00 -0.60 -6.13
C ALA A 24 -0.02 -1.16 -5.09
N GLY A 25 -1.29 -1.31 -5.45
CA GLY A 25 -2.30 -1.97 -4.59
C GLY A 25 -2.84 -1.11 -3.44
N CYS A 26 -2.46 0.17 -3.35
CA CYS A 26 -2.94 1.10 -2.32
C CYS A 26 -4.47 1.25 -2.29
N GLU A 27 -5.15 1.12 -3.44
CA GLU A 27 -6.61 1.22 -3.50
C GLU A 27 -7.31 0.11 -2.74
N SER A 28 -6.87 -1.13 -2.92
CA SER A 28 -7.46 -2.30 -2.26
C SER A 28 -7.32 -2.19 -0.75
N GLU A 29 -6.18 -1.67 -0.29
CA GLU A 29 -5.89 -1.48 1.11
C GLU A 29 -6.68 -0.30 1.68
N ALA A 30 -6.81 0.80 0.95
CA ALA A 30 -7.66 1.93 1.34
C ALA A 30 -9.13 1.51 1.54
N VAL A 31 -9.69 0.77 0.57
CA VAL A 31 -11.06 0.25 0.65
C VAL A 31 -11.22 -0.67 1.85
N ARG A 32 -10.26 -1.58 2.07
CA ARG A 32 -10.28 -2.51 3.20
C ARG A 32 -10.27 -1.78 4.54
N VAL A 33 -9.38 -0.80 4.71
CA VAL A 33 -9.24 -0.05 5.98
C VAL A 33 -10.49 0.76 6.28
N ILE A 34 -11.06 1.46 5.28
CA ILE A 34 -12.31 2.21 5.47
C ILE A 34 -13.47 1.26 5.78
N SER A 35 -13.56 0.11 5.10
CA SER A 35 -14.61 -0.88 5.34
C SER A 35 -14.52 -1.54 6.72
N MET A 36 -13.32 -1.59 7.33
CA MET A 36 -13.10 -2.09 8.69
C MET A 36 -13.25 -1.00 9.77
N SER A 37 -13.50 0.24 9.38
CA SER A 37 -13.67 1.35 10.32
C SER A 37 -14.96 1.14 11.14
N PRO A 38 -14.96 1.53 12.43
CA PRO A 38 -16.18 1.49 13.24
C PRO A 38 -17.27 2.38 12.63
N LEU A 39 -18.51 2.26 13.13
CA LEU A 39 -19.61 3.13 12.69
C LEU A 39 -19.24 4.61 12.84
N TRP A 40 -19.47 5.38 11.78
CA TRP A 40 -19.20 6.81 11.76
C TRP A 40 -20.39 7.56 12.36
N LYS A 41 -20.14 8.79 12.82
CA LYS A 41 -21.25 9.65 13.24
C LYS A 41 -22.02 10.10 11.99
N PRO A 42 -23.34 9.88 11.92
CA PRO A 42 -24.15 10.35 10.80
C PRO A 42 -24.14 11.88 10.75
N ALA A 43 -24.28 12.45 9.56
CA ALA A 43 -24.48 13.88 9.42
C ALA A 43 -25.85 14.28 9.93
N ILE A 44 -25.95 15.43 10.58
CA ILE A 44 -27.21 15.99 11.09
C ILE A 44 -27.56 17.22 10.26
N GLN A 45 -28.76 17.21 9.68
CA GLN A 45 -29.35 18.37 9.01
C GLN A 45 -30.73 18.63 9.62
N ASN A 46 -30.98 19.87 10.05
CA ASN A 46 -32.24 20.24 10.71
C ASN A 46 -32.62 19.28 11.86
N SER A 47 -31.63 18.92 12.69
CA SER A 47 -31.78 17.99 13.82
C SER A 47 -32.19 16.56 13.44
N LYS A 48 -32.08 16.18 12.16
CA LYS A 48 -32.34 14.80 11.69
C LYS A 48 -31.07 14.19 11.11
N PRO A 49 -30.79 12.91 11.36
CA PRO A 49 -29.72 12.20 10.67
C PRO A 49 -30.05 12.08 9.19
N VAL A 50 -29.07 12.40 8.35
CA VAL A 50 -29.18 12.33 6.89
C VAL A 50 -28.05 11.50 6.30
N LYS A 51 -28.38 10.77 5.24
CA LYS A 51 -27.40 10.05 4.43
C LYS A 51 -26.55 11.06 3.68
N VAL A 52 -25.23 10.93 3.77
CA VAL A 52 -24.30 11.87 3.15
C VAL A 52 -23.11 11.15 2.52
N GLN A 53 -22.62 11.69 1.42
CA GLN A 53 -21.40 11.24 0.79
C GLN A 53 -20.21 12.02 1.37
N TYR A 54 -19.22 11.30 1.90
CA TYR A 54 -17.95 11.86 2.34
C TYR A 54 -16.87 11.64 1.29
N THR A 55 -15.90 12.54 1.27
CA THR A 55 -14.63 12.38 0.55
C THR A 55 -13.50 12.75 1.51
N VAL A 56 -12.60 11.81 1.77
CA VAL A 56 -11.50 12.00 2.71
C VAL A 56 -10.15 11.75 2.05
N PRO A 57 -9.11 12.54 2.37
CA PRO A 57 -7.76 12.23 1.96
C PRO A 57 -7.18 11.10 2.81
N ILE A 58 -6.66 10.07 2.14
CA ILE A 58 -5.83 9.03 2.76
C ILE A 58 -4.38 9.24 2.31
N SER A 59 -3.52 9.43 3.31
CA SER A 59 -2.07 9.48 3.14
C SER A 59 -1.46 8.16 3.57
N PHE A 60 -0.80 7.47 2.64
CA PHE A 60 0.04 6.34 2.98
C PHE A 60 1.39 6.88 3.44
N GLY A 61 1.61 6.85 4.75
CA GLY A 61 2.94 7.05 5.30
C GLY A 61 3.63 5.70 5.42
N LEU A 62 4.84 5.58 4.87
CA LEU A 62 5.78 4.57 5.37
C LEU A 62 6.20 5.05 6.77
N THR A 63 5.42 4.68 7.79
CA THR A 63 5.76 4.90 9.21
C THR A 63 6.93 3.99 9.57
N GLY A 64 8.10 4.38 9.08
CA GLY A 64 9.29 3.55 9.07
C GLY A 64 10.40 4.05 8.15
N ALA A 65 10.31 5.25 7.57
CA ALA A 65 11.42 5.79 6.75
C ALA A 65 12.77 5.83 7.49
N ASN A 66 12.77 5.82 8.83
CA ASN A 66 13.96 5.72 9.68
C ASN A 66 14.11 4.35 10.39
N VAL A 67 13.23 3.39 10.10
CA VAL A 67 13.28 2.03 10.64
C VAL A 67 13.79 1.10 9.55
N PRO A 68 14.89 0.35 9.79
CA PRO A 68 15.41 -0.58 8.80
C PRO A 68 14.33 -1.57 8.36
N THR A 69 14.13 -1.69 7.05
CA THR A 69 13.28 -2.75 6.50
C THR A 69 14.10 -4.03 6.41
N TYR A 70 13.69 -5.06 7.16
CA TYR A 70 14.37 -6.34 7.20
C TYR A 70 13.92 -7.27 6.07
N MET A 71 14.87 -7.89 5.38
CA MET A 71 14.61 -8.83 4.27
C MET A 71 13.72 -10.01 4.71
N LYS A 72 13.88 -10.48 5.96
CA LYS A 72 13.05 -11.54 6.54
C LYS A 72 11.55 -11.18 6.59
N ASN A 73 11.21 -9.90 6.77
CA ASN A 73 9.82 -9.45 6.85
C ASN A 73 9.21 -9.43 5.44
N LEU A 74 10.00 -9.00 4.44
CA LEU A 74 9.59 -9.03 3.03
C LEU A 74 9.34 -10.46 2.55
N ARG A 75 10.20 -11.43 2.90
CA ARG A 75 9.97 -12.86 2.57
C ARG A 75 8.66 -13.43 3.13
N ARG A 76 8.25 -12.99 4.32
CA ARG A 76 7.00 -13.40 4.98
C ARG A 76 5.75 -12.72 4.43
N SER A 77 5.91 -11.71 3.58
CA SER A 77 4.79 -11.02 2.96
C SER A 77 4.01 -11.94 2.02
N ASN A 78 2.74 -11.60 1.79
CA ASN A 78 1.92 -12.18 0.73
C ASN A 78 2.28 -11.62 -0.66
N TYR A 79 3.24 -10.69 -0.73
CA TYR A 79 3.74 -10.09 -1.96
C TYR A 79 5.21 -10.46 -2.20
N GLY A 80 5.60 -10.52 -3.46
CA GLY A 80 6.96 -10.74 -3.93
C GLY A 80 7.71 -9.43 -4.16
N PHE A 81 9.03 -9.46 -3.99
CA PHE A 81 9.88 -8.29 -4.17
C PHE A 81 11.14 -8.65 -4.96
N VAL A 82 11.42 -7.86 -5.98
CA VAL A 82 12.65 -7.88 -6.78
C VAL A 82 13.30 -6.52 -6.60
N PHE A 83 14.62 -6.48 -6.48
CA PHE A 83 15.34 -5.23 -6.24
C PHE A 83 16.09 -4.80 -7.50
N PHE A 84 15.83 -3.59 -7.99
CA PHE A 84 16.62 -3.01 -9.07
C PHE A 84 17.78 -2.21 -8.46
N ILE A 85 19.00 -2.73 -8.62
CA ILE A 85 20.22 -2.17 -8.03
C ILE A 85 21.23 -2.00 -9.16
N LYS A 86 21.84 -0.82 -9.31
CA LYS A 86 22.93 -0.57 -10.29
C LYS A 86 22.62 -1.06 -11.72
N GLY A 87 21.37 -0.91 -12.18
CA GLY A 87 20.98 -1.21 -13.55
C GLY A 87 20.50 -2.65 -13.81
N ALA A 88 20.40 -3.51 -12.79
CA ALA A 88 19.91 -4.87 -12.95
C ALA A 88 18.91 -5.29 -11.85
N PRO A 89 17.92 -6.15 -12.18
CA PRO A 89 17.01 -6.73 -11.21
C PRO A 89 17.63 -7.94 -10.48
N TYR A 90 17.44 -7.99 -9.17
CA TYR A 90 17.97 -9.02 -8.26
C TYR A 90 16.86 -9.64 -7.42
N SER A 91 16.99 -10.93 -7.13
CA SER A 91 16.10 -11.61 -6.18
C SER A 91 16.31 -11.06 -4.76
N ILE A 92 15.40 -11.36 -3.84
CA ILE A 92 15.56 -10.95 -2.44
C ILE A 92 16.82 -11.55 -1.78
N ASP A 93 17.25 -12.72 -2.21
CA ASP A 93 18.43 -13.41 -1.67
C ASP A 93 19.72 -12.77 -2.22
N ASP A 94 19.75 -12.42 -3.50
CA ASP A 94 20.85 -11.67 -4.11
C ASP A 94 20.94 -10.25 -3.51
N ALA A 95 19.80 -9.59 -3.33
CA ALA A 95 19.72 -8.26 -2.74
C ALA A 95 20.16 -8.24 -1.28
N GLU A 96 19.84 -9.28 -0.49
CA GLU A 96 20.35 -9.43 0.88
C GLU A 96 21.87 -9.56 0.93
N THR A 97 22.47 -10.21 -0.06
CA THR A 97 23.94 -10.30 -0.16
C THR A 97 24.58 -8.94 -0.42
N MET A 98 23.88 -8.05 -1.15
CA MET A 98 24.38 -6.72 -1.50
C MET A 98 24.06 -5.64 -0.46
N LEU A 99 22.85 -5.65 0.10
CA LEU A 99 22.33 -4.62 1.01
C LEU A 99 22.41 -5.04 2.48
N GLY A 100 22.65 -6.33 2.76
CA GLY A 100 22.60 -6.91 4.09
C GLY A 100 21.19 -7.36 4.50
N LYS A 101 21.06 -7.79 5.77
CA LYS A 101 19.81 -8.32 6.36
C LYS A 101 18.66 -7.29 6.39
N SER A 102 18.99 -6.01 6.25
CA SER A 102 18.04 -4.90 6.23
C SER A 102 18.60 -3.73 5.45
N PHE A 103 17.71 -2.90 4.90
CA PHE A 103 18.07 -1.66 4.22
C PHE A 103 17.26 -0.48 4.78
N ASP A 104 17.77 0.73 4.58
CA ASP A 104 17.06 1.96 4.91
C ASP A 104 16.00 2.26 3.84
N PRO A 105 14.70 2.33 4.18
CA PRO A 105 13.65 2.63 3.20
C PRO A 105 13.82 3.98 2.50
N ALA A 106 14.53 4.94 3.11
CA ALA A 106 14.82 6.22 2.47
C ALA A 106 15.72 6.08 1.21
N THR A 107 16.36 4.93 1.03
CA THR A 107 17.15 4.60 -0.16
C THR A 107 16.31 4.06 -1.32
N ILE A 108 15.00 3.83 -1.14
CA ILE A 108 14.09 3.48 -2.23
C ILE A 108 13.80 4.73 -3.09
N GLN A 109 13.87 4.57 -4.40
CA GLN A 109 13.47 5.56 -5.40
C GLN A 109 12.00 5.39 -5.80
N SER A 110 11.59 4.18 -6.18
CA SER A 110 10.21 3.83 -6.55
C SER A 110 9.91 2.36 -6.28
N VAL A 111 8.62 2.02 -6.22
CA VAL A 111 8.13 0.64 -6.17
C VAL A 111 7.08 0.49 -7.25
N GLU A 112 7.28 -0.46 -8.16
CA GLU A 112 6.47 -0.62 -9.37
C GLU A 112 5.99 -2.07 -9.50
N ASP A 113 4.87 -2.28 -10.19
CA ASP A 113 4.40 -3.62 -10.53
C ASP A 113 5.42 -4.31 -11.45
N TYR A 114 5.73 -5.57 -11.18
CA TYR A 114 6.78 -6.29 -11.91
C TYR A 114 6.30 -7.65 -12.41
N ASP A 115 5.82 -7.64 -13.64
CA ASP A 115 5.45 -8.86 -14.36
C ASP A 115 6.64 -9.35 -15.20
N ASN A 116 7.46 -10.23 -14.60
CA ASN A 116 8.57 -10.87 -15.28
C ASN A 116 8.58 -12.38 -15.00
N PRO A 117 8.45 -13.25 -16.03
CA PRO A 117 8.46 -14.71 -15.86
C PRO A 117 9.68 -15.24 -15.10
N LYS A 118 10.84 -14.59 -15.22
CA LYS A 118 12.08 -14.98 -14.52
C LYS A 118 11.96 -14.86 -13.00
N TYR A 119 11.16 -13.89 -12.52
CA TYR A 119 10.97 -13.60 -11.11
C TYR A 119 9.53 -13.86 -10.67
N ALA A 120 8.81 -14.73 -11.39
CA ALA A 120 7.47 -15.12 -11.05
C ALA A 120 7.46 -15.85 -9.70
N MET A 121 6.63 -15.38 -8.77
CA MET A 121 6.46 -15.98 -7.45
C MET A 121 5.00 -16.45 -7.33
N PRO A 122 4.69 -17.70 -7.72
CA PRO A 122 3.30 -18.18 -7.82
C PRO A 122 2.58 -18.28 -6.47
N ASP A 123 3.33 -18.31 -5.36
CA ASP A 123 2.81 -18.28 -3.99
C ASP A 123 2.45 -16.87 -3.51
N LYS A 124 2.79 -15.83 -4.29
CA LYS A 124 2.55 -14.42 -3.95
C LYS A 124 1.39 -13.86 -4.76
N LYS A 125 0.70 -12.88 -4.17
CA LYS A 125 -0.43 -12.19 -4.81
C LYS A 125 0.00 -11.32 -6.01
N ALA A 126 1.18 -10.70 -5.90
CA ALA A 126 1.79 -9.87 -6.92
C ALA A 126 3.30 -9.74 -6.61
N VAL A 127 4.09 -9.37 -7.62
CA VAL A 127 5.53 -9.11 -7.49
C VAL A 127 5.78 -7.63 -7.79
N TYR A 128 6.59 -6.99 -6.95
CA TYR A 128 6.97 -5.59 -7.10
C TYR A 128 8.47 -5.43 -7.35
N LEU A 129 8.83 -4.48 -8.22
CA LEU A 129 10.21 -4.04 -8.43
C LEU A 129 10.49 -2.86 -7.51
N VAL A 130 11.38 -3.05 -6.55
CA VAL A 130 11.89 -2.02 -5.65
C VAL A 130 13.12 -1.40 -6.30
N VAL A 131 12.96 -0.18 -6.83
CA VAL A 131 14.06 0.56 -7.45
C VAL A 131 14.83 1.29 -6.37
N MET A 132 16.10 0.92 -6.18
CA MET A 132 16.97 1.58 -5.22
C MET A 132 17.59 2.83 -5.85
N LYS A 133 17.76 3.90 -5.07
CA LYS A 133 18.48 5.10 -5.51
C LYS A 133 19.91 4.70 -5.89
N ASN A 134 20.33 5.05 -7.10
CA ASN A 134 21.74 4.97 -7.47
C ASN A 134 22.50 6.01 -6.63
N SER A 135 23.26 5.54 -5.64
CA SER A 135 24.26 6.36 -4.94
C SER A 135 25.52 6.48 -5.77
#